data_AF-A0A1C6ITW5-F1
#
_entry.id   AF-A0A1C6ITW5-F1
#
_cell.length_a   1.000
_cell.length_b   1.000
_cell.length_c   1.000
_cell.angle_alpha   90.00
_cell.angle_beta   90.00
_cell.angle_gamma   90.00
#
_symmetry.space_group_name_H-M   'P 1'
#
loop_
_entity.id
_entity.type
_entity.pdbx_description
1 polymer ?
#
loop_
_entity_poly.entity_id
_entity_poly.type
_entity_poly.pdbx_seq_one_letter_code
_entity_poly.pdbx_strand_id
1 'polypeptide(L)'
;MPAYKNKDNGTWYVMTQYTNWKGERKPKCKRGFDTKREAQEWEHTFRQQNSGDLDMPFSAFVEIYCQEQKPRLKESTWQTKENIIQQKILPYFENYKINEITTKDVRAWQNEMLAYRNEENKPYSSSYLKTLHNQLSAIFNYAVRFYDLRSNPAAKAGNMGSEVRKEMLFWTK
;
A
#
# COMPACT_ATOMS: atom_id res chain seq x y z
N MET A 1 7.66 30.04 7.26
CA MET A 1 8.50 28.88 6.86
C MET A 1 9.39 29.26 5.68
N PRO A 2 10.64 28.75 5.61
CA PRO A 2 11.68 29.36 4.78
C PRO A 2 11.58 28.89 3.32
N ALA A 3 10.93 29.71 2.48
CA ALA A 3 11.09 29.69 1.03
C ALA A 3 12.22 30.67 0.67
N TYR A 4 13.14 30.22 -0.17
CA TYR A 4 14.34 30.96 -0.54
C TYR A 4 14.27 31.40 -1.99
N LYS A 5 14.82 32.57 -2.32
CA LYS A 5 14.84 33.10 -3.68
C LYS A 5 16.21 32.88 -4.30
N ASN A 6 16.26 32.31 -5.49
CA ASN A 6 17.47 32.19 -6.28
C ASN A 6 17.82 33.57 -6.89
N LYS A 7 19.08 34.00 -6.73
CA LYS A 7 19.53 35.33 -7.16
C LYS A 7 19.76 35.42 -8.66
N ASP A 8 20.06 34.30 -9.31
CA ASP A 8 20.48 34.28 -10.73
C ASP A 8 19.30 34.34 -11.71
N ASN A 9 18.16 33.76 -11.35
CA ASN A 9 17.00 33.60 -12.24
C ASN A 9 15.67 33.98 -11.57
N GLY A 10 15.69 34.58 -10.37
CA GLY A 10 14.51 35.12 -9.69
C GLY A 10 13.51 34.08 -9.15
N THR A 11 13.72 32.80 -9.46
CA THR A 11 12.88 31.66 -9.04
C THR A 11 13.00 31.36 -7.55
N TRP A 12 11.98 30.77 -6.97
CA TRP A 12 11.93 30.35 -5.57
C TRP A 12 12.24 28.85 -5.44
N TYR A 13 12.78 28.47 -4.28
CA TYR A 13 13.04 27.08 -3.91
C TYR A 13 12.74 26.83 -2.44
N VAL A 14 12.46 25.58 -2.12
CA VAL A 14 12.22 25.09 -0.76
C VAL A 14 13.21 23.98 -0.44
N MET A 15 13.78 24.05 0.75
CA MET A 15 14.49 22.94 1.38
C MET A 15 13.71 22.50 2.60
N THR A 16 13.27 21.24 2.58
CA THR A 16 12.58 20.61 3.69
C THR A 16 13.32 19.34 4.07
N GLN A 17 13.21 18.92 5.33
CA GLN A 17 13.75 17.66 5.81
C GLN A 17 12.58 16.74 6.08
N TYR A 18 12.72 15.47 5.70
CA TYR A 18 11.78 14.43 6.09
C TYR A 18 12.54 13.31 6.79
N THR A 19 11.90 12.72 7.79
CA THR A 19 12.44 11.56 8.49
C THR A 19 12.02 10.34 7.71
N ASN A 20 12.99 9.53 7.30
CA ASN A 20 12.67 8.29 6.62
C ASN A 20 12.07 7.27 7.60
N TRP A 21 11.48 6.20 7.09
CA TRP A 21 11.01 5.08 7.90
C TRP A 21 12.09 4.39 8.77
N LYS A 22 13.38 4.55 8.44
CA LYS A 22 14.52 4.09 9.27
C LYS A 22 14.90 5.09 10.37
N GLY A 23 14.21 6.23 10.50
CA GLY A 23 14.52 7.29 11.45
C GLY A 23 15.61 8.28 11.01
N GLU A 24 16.17 8.12 9.81
CA GLU A 24 17.19 9.02 9.23
C GLU A 24 16.56 10.28 8.64
N ARG A 25 17.12 11.45 8.93
CA ARG A 25 16.64 12.72 8.36
C ARG A 25 17.27 12.94 6.98
N LYS A 26 16.46 12.92 5.92
CA LYS A 26 16.91 13.22 4.55
C LYS A 26 16.46 14.61 4.09
N PRO A 27 17.34 15.41 3.49
CA PRO A 27 16.96 16.70 2.89
C PRO A 27 16.28 16.48 1.53
N LYS A 28 15.16 17.16 1.30
CA LYS A 28 14.49 17.28 0.00
C LYS A 28 14.54 18.75 -0.45
N CYS A 29 15.08 18.98 -1.63
CA CYS A 29 15.11 20.30 -2.27
C CYS A 29 14.22 20.28 -3.52
N LYS A 30 13.31 21.24 -3.64
CA LYS A 30 12.55 21.50 -4.88
C LYS A 30 12.77 22.95 -5.28
N ARG A 31 13.11 23.16 -6.56
CA ARG A 31 13.49 24.44 -7.16
C ARG A 31 12.59 24.77 -8.35
N GLY A 32 12.55 26.04 -8.73
CA GLY A 32 11.88 26.50 -9.95
C GLY A 32 10.44 26.98 -9.76
N PHE A 33 10.08 27.47 -8.57
CA PHE A 33 8.77 28.10 -8.35
C PHE A 33 8.81 29.56 -8.80
N ASP A 34 7.74 30.05 -9.42
CA ASP A 34 7.66 31.45 -9.86
C ASP A 34 7.36 32.37 -8.67
N THR A 35 6.57 31.89 -7.71
CA THR A 35 6.16 32.67 -6.54
C THR A 35 6.55 32.03 -5.21
N LYS A 36 6.74 32.87 -4.19
CA LYS A 36 6.94 32.44 -2.80
C LYS A 36 5.76 31.62 -2.27
N ARG A 37 4.54 31.95 -2.72
CA ARG A 37 3.31 31.29 -2.26
C ARG A 37 3.24 29.84 -2.76
N GLU A 38 3.52 29.59 -4.03
CA GLU A 38 3.56 28.24 -4.59
C GLU A 38 4.63 27.38 -3.91
N ALA A 39 5.80 27.97 -3.63
CA ALA A 39 6.85 27.30 -2.88
C ALA A 39 6.35 26.87 -1.48
N GLN A 40 5.63 27.74 -0.78
CA GLN A 40 5.07 27.43 0.54
C GLN A 40 3.92 26.42 0.50
N GLU A 41 3.01 26.52 -0.48
CA GLU A 41 1.93 25.53 -0.69
C GLU A 41 2.49 24.15 -1.02
N TRP A 42 3.56 24.10 -1.81
CA TRP A 42 4.28 22.85 -2.08
C TRP A 42 4.91 22.27 -0.80
N GLU A 43 5.54 23.07 0.05
CA GLU A 43 6.07 22.58 1.34
C GLU A 43 4.96 22.05 2.24
N HIS A 44 3.83 22.77 2.31
CA HIS A 44 2.72 22.41 3.17
C HIS A 44 2.04 21.10 2.72
N THR A 45 1.84 20.96 1.40
CA THR A 45 1.35 19.72 0.79
C THR A 45 2.36 18.58 0.94
N PHE A 46 3.65 18.84 0.72
CA PHE A 46 4.71 17.84 0.91
C PHE A 46 4.79 17.35 2.35
N ARG A 47 4.69 18.25 3.33
CA ARG A 47 4.74 17.90 4.76
C ARG A 47 3.48 17.17 5.22
N GLN A 48 2.31 17.50 4.68
CA GLN A 48 1.08 16.73 4.88
C GLN A 48 1.13 15.35 4.20
N GLN A 49 1.85 15.22 3.08
CA GLN A 49 2.03 13.95 2.38
C GLN A 49 3.10 13.06 3.04
N ASN A 50 4.13 13.66 3.63
CA ASN A 50 5.26 12.97 4.27
C ASN A 50 5.13 12.83 5.79
N SER A 51 3.99 13.17 6.41
CA SER A 51 3.79 12.96 7.86
C SER A 51 3.65 11.47 8.24
N GLY A 52 3.40 10.60 7.27
CA GLY A 52 3.59 9.15 7.39
C GLY A 52 4.54 8.69 6.28
N ASP A 53 5.79 8.39 6.65
CA ASP A 53 6.84 8.17 5.67
C ASP A 53 6.71 6.79 4.99
N LEU A 54 5.91 6.78 3.93
CA LEU A 54 5.55 5.65 3.08
C LEU A 54 6.50 5.49 1.88
N ASP A 55 7.68 6.11 1.92
CA ASP A 55 8.77 5.94 0.94
C ASP A 55 9.59 4.66 1.22
N MET A 56 8.88 3.58 1.57
CA MET A 56 9.44 2.25 1.79
C MET A 56 8.91 1.27 0.74
N PRO A 57 9.71 0.24 0.39
CA PRO A 57 9.20 -0.84 -0.43
C PRO A 57 8.04 -1.55 0.28
N PHE A 58 7.10 -2.06 -0.49
CA PHE A 58 5.92 -2.74 0.02
C PHE A 58 6.30 -3.96 0.87
N SER A 59 7.39 -4.65 0.53
CA SER A 59 7.94 -5.75 1.34
C SER A 59 8.26 -5.33 2.78
N ALA A 60 9.00 -4.23 2.96
CA ALA A 60 9.31 -3.69 4.28
C ALA A 60 8.04 -3.27 5.04
N PHE A 61 7.06 -2.69 4.35
CA PHE A 61 5.79 -2.34 4.99
C PHE A 61 5.02 -3.58 5.46
N VAL A 62 5.00 -4.63 4.64
CA VAL A 62 4.38 -5.91 4.98
C VAL A 62 5.04 -6.53 6.20
N GLU A 63 6.36 -6.47 6.34
CA GLU A 63 7.05 -6.96 7.54
C GLU A 63 6.57 -6.25 8.81
N ILE A 64 6.46 -4.92 8.78
CA ILE A 64 5.94 -4.13 9.90
C ILE A 64 4.49 -4.52 10.20
N TYR A 65 3.66 -4.61 9.17
CA TYR A 65 2.28 -5.07 9.30
C TYR A 65 2.21 -6.46 9.96
N CYS A 66 3.06 -7.39 9.53
CA CYS A 66 3.10 -8.75 10.05
C CYS A 66 3.50 -8.79 11.54
N GLN A 67 4.52 -8.03 11.93
CA GLN A 67 4.96 -7.94 13.33
C GLN A 67 3.86 -7.42 14.25
N GLU A 68 3.08 -6.44 13.80
CA GLU A 68 1.99 -5.84 14.57
C GLU A 68 0.73 -6.71 14.64
N GLN A 69 0.43 -7.47 13.58
CA GLN A 69 -0.76 -8.33 13.52
C GLN A 69 -0.56 -9.69 14.19
N LYS A 70 0.64 -10.29 14.09
CA LYS A 70 0.94 -11.61 14.63
C LYS A 70 0.54 -11.80 16.11
N PRO A 71 0.87 -10.91 17.07
CA PRO A 71 0.51 -11.12 18.47
C PRO A 71 -1.00 -10.99 18.75
N ARG A 72 -1.78 -10.42 17.84
CA ARG A 72 -3.22 -10.18 18.02
C ARG A 72 -4.09 -11.31 17.48
N LEU A 73 -3.51 -12.22 16.68
CA LEU A 73 -4.23 -13.25 15.95
C LEU A 73 -3.87 -14.64 16.48
N LYS A 74 -4.83 -15.56 16.40
CA LYS A 74 -4.56 -16.98 16.63
C LYS A 74 -3.56 -17.47 15.58
N GLU A 75 -2.61 -18.30 16.00
CA GLU A 75 -1.55 -18.84 15.14
C GLU A 75 -2.06 -19.45 13.83
N SER A 76 -3.11 -20.29 13.88
CA SER A 76 -3.72 -20.89 12.67
C SER A 76 -4.22 -19.85 11.67
N THR A 77 -4.80 -18.76 12.18
CA THR A 77 -5.31 -17.66 11.35
C THR A 77 -4.16 -16.84 10.79
N TRP A 78 -3.10 -16.64 11.58
CA TRP A 78 -1.87 -15.98 11.16
C TRP A 78 -1.20 -16.72 10.00
N GLN A 79 -0.97 -18.03 10.15
CA GLN A 79 -0.34 -18.86 9.11
C GLN A 79 -1.06 -18.80 7.78
N THR A 80 -2.40 -18.81 7.80
CA THR A 80 -3.21 -18.68 6.57
C THR A 80 -3.01 -17.32 5.90
N LYS A 81 -2.98 -16.24 6.69
CA LYS A 81 -2.75 -14.87 6.19
C LYS A 81 -1.33 -14.70 5.67
N GLU A 82 -0.35 -15.15 6.43
CA GLU A 82 1.07 -15.08 6.08
C GLU A 82 1.36 -15.82 4.77
N ASN A 83 0.83 -17.04 4.61
CA ASN A 83 0.96 -17.80 3.36
C ASN A 83 0.38 -17.03 2.16
N ILE A 84 -0.80 -16.42 2.31
CA ILE A 84 -1.40 -15.60 1.24
C ILE A 84 -0.50 -14.41 0.89
N ILE A 85 -0.01 -13.71 1.90
CA ILE A 85 0.82 -12.52 1.72
C ILE A 85 2.13 -12.90 1.00
N GLN A 86 2.84 -13.91 1.50
CA GLN A 86 4.12 -14.37 0.97
C GLN A 86 4.01 -14.96 -0.43
N GLN A 87 2.97 -15.75 -0.71
CA GLN A 87 2.87 -16.50 -1.96
C GLN A 87 2.13 -15.75 -3.08
N LYS A 88 1.27 -14.79 -2.75
CA LYS A 88 0.35 -14.18 -3.75
C LYS A 88 0.44 -12.67 -3.84
N ILE A 89 0.80 -11.99 -2.75
CA ILE A 89 0.84 -10.53 -2.73
C ILE A 89 2.27 -10.03 -2.93
N LEU A 90 3.22 -10.51 -2.12
CA LEU A 90 4.60 -10.07 -2.18
C LEU A 90 5.25 -10.26 -3.55
N PRO A 91 5.12 -11.40 -4.26
CA PRO A 91 5.79 -11.59 -5.55
C PRO A 91 5.46 -10.54 -6.60
N TYR A 92 4.29 -9.90 -6.49
CA TYR A 92 3.87 -8.84 -7.41
C TYR A 92 4.31 -7.46 -6.95
N PHE A 93 4.16 -7.15 -5.65
CA PHE A 93 4.36 -5.80 -5.12
C PHE A 93 5.71 -5.57 -4.44
N GLU A 94 6.56 -6.59 -4.29
CA GLU A 94 7.80 -6.58 -3.46
C GLU A 94 8.63 -5.29 -3.62
N ASN A 95 8.93 -4.92 -4.86
CA ASN A 95 9.79 -3.79 -5.18
C ASN A 95 9.04 -2.46 -5.38
N TYR A 96 7.71 -2.48 -5.33
CA TYR A 96 6.91 -1.25 -5.43
C TYR A 96 6.98 -0.47 -4.15
N LYS A 97 7.02 0.85 -4.23
CA LYS A 97 6.81 1.68 -3.05
C LYS A 97 5.34 1.72 -2.71
N ILE A 98 5.00 1.58 -1.44
CA ILE A 98 3.61 1.51 -1.01
C ILE A 98 2.79 2.76 -1.37
N ASN A 99 3.42 3.94 -1.38
CA ASN A 99 2.79 5.20 -1.79
C ASN A 99 2.61 5.34 -3.31
N GLU A 100 3.38 4.61 -4.11
CA GLU A 100 3.34 4.64 -5.59
C GLU A 100 2.34 3.62 -6.15
N ILE A 101 1.88 2.65 -5.35
CA ILE A 101 0.90 1.64 -5.80
C ILE A 101 -0.44 2.32 -6.13
N THR A 102 -0.81 2.26 -7.39
CA THR A 102 -2.05 2.83 -7.91
C THR A 102 -3.15 1.78 -8.02
N THR A 103 -4.37 2.25 -8.28
CA THR A 103 -5.51 1.37 -8.57
C THR A 103 -5.32 0.54 -9.84
N LYS A 104 -4.50 1.02 -10.79
CA LYS A 104 -4.18 0.29 -12.02
C LYS A 104 -3.30 -0.92 -11.72
N ASP A 105 -2.31 -0.75 -10.85
CA ASP A 105 -1.41 -1.83 -10.45
C ASP A 105 -2.18 -2.92 -9.68
N VAL A 106 -3.11 -2.51 -8.81
CA VAL A 106 -4.01 -3.46 -8.15
C VAL A 106 -4.86 -4.21 -9.18
N ARG A 107 -5.47 -3.52 -10.15
CA ARG A 107 -6.27 -4.19 -11.21
C ARG A 107 -5.43 -5.14 -12.07
N ALA A 108 -4.18 -4.79 -12.37
CA ALA A 108 -3.27 -5.66 -13.09
C ALA A 108 -2.99 -6.94 -12.30
N TRP A 109 -2.66 -6.82 -11.01
CA TRP A 109 -2.55 -7.97 -10.10
C TRP A 109 -3.83 -8.79 -10.03
N GLN A 110 -5.00 -8.14 -9.98
CA GLN A 110 -6.29 -8.84 -9.97
C GLN A 110 -6.49 -9.69 -11.22
N ASN A 111 -6.13 -9.16 -12.39
CA ASN A 111 -6.21 -9.88 -13.65
C ASN A 111 -5.26 -11.09 -13.68
N GLU A 112 -4.07 -10.99 -13.10
CA GLU A 112 -3.16 -12.13 -12.97
C GLU A 112 -3.73 -13.24 -12.08
N MET A 113 -4.33 -12.88 -10.95
CA MET A 113 -4.97 -13.86 -10.06
C MET A 113 -6.19 -14.51 -10.72
N LEU A 114 -6.93 -13.78 -11.57
CA LEU A 114 -8.06 -14.32 -12.34
C LEU A 114 -7.61 -15.19 -13.52
N ALA A 115 -6.47 -14.87 -14.14
CA ALA A 115 -5.90 -15.61 -15.26
C ALA A 115 -5.21 -16.91 -14.81
N TYR A 116 -4.84 -17.03 -13.53
CA TYR A 116 -4.21 -18.23 -12.99
C TYR A 116 -4.99 -19.51 -13.29
N ARG A 117 -4.27 -20.55 -13.71
CA ARG A 117 -4.77 -21.91 -13.90
C ARG A 117 -3.80 -22.88 -13.23
N ASN A 118 -4.32 -23.87 -12.52
CA ASN A 118 -3.51 -24.94 -11.93
C ASN A 118 -3.15 -26.02 -12.99
N GLU A 119 -2.45 -27.07 -12.58
CA GLU A 119 -2.07 -28.21 -13.46
C GLU A 119 -3.27 -28.89 -14.12
N GLU A 120 -4.44 -28.86 -13.48
CA GLU A 120 -5.72 -29.37 -13.99
C GLU A 120 -6.52 -28.33 -14.78
N ASN A 121 -5.90 -27.19 -15.12
CA ASN A 121 -6.51 -26.06 -15.81
C ASN A 121 -7.74 -25.43 -15.10
N LYS A 122 -7.81 -25.57 -13.77
CA LYS A 122 -8.86 -24.98 -12.93
C LYS A 122 -8.43 -23.60 -12.41
N PRO A 123 -9.34 -22.60 -12.43
CA PRO A 123 -9.08 -21.30 -11.83
C PRO A 123 -9.14 -21.36 -10.30
N TYR A 124 -8.70 -20.29 -9.65
CA TYR A 124 -9.00 -20.09 -8.23
C TYR A 124 -10.50 -20.01 -7.97
N SER A 125 -10.93 -20.50 -6.80
CA SER A 125 -12.32 -20.37 -6.39
C SER A 125 -12.69 -18.91 -6.11
N SER A 126 -13.94 -18.56 -6.38
CA SER A 126 -14.48 -17.20 -6.15
C SER A 126 -14.26 -16.72 -4.71
N SER A 127 -14.45 -17.62 -3.73
CA SER A 127 -14.22 -17.33 -2.30
C SER A 127 -12.75 -17.07 -1.98
N TYR A 128 -11.83 -17.78 -2.64
CA TYR A 128 -10.39 -17.58 -2.43
C TYR A 128 -9.93 -16.25 -3.01
N LEU A 129 -10.38 -15.89 -4.22
CA LEU A 129 -10.11 -14.58 -4.83
C LEU A 129 -10.59 -13.42 -3.94
N LYS A 130 -11.79 -13.54 -3.34
CA LYS A 130 -12.30 -12.58 -2.36
C LYS A 130 -11.38 -12.48 -1.15
N THR A 131 -10.88 -13.62 -0.67
CA THR A 131 -9.95 -13.68 0.46
C THR A 131 -8.63 -13.00 0.15
N LEU A 132 -8.05 -13.25 -1.04
CA LEU A 132 -6.82 -12.61 -1.50
C LEU A 132 -6.95 -11.10 -1.54
N HIS A 133 -8.00 -10.60 -2.21
CA HIS A 133 -8.24 -9.16 -2.31
C HIS A 133 -8.45 -8.52 -0.92
N ASN A 134 -9.19 -9.19 -0.04
CA ASN A 134 -9.43 -8.71 1.32
C ASN A 134 -8.13 -8.61 2.13
N GLN A 135 -7.17 -9.54 1.95
CA GLN A 135 -5.85 -9.42 2.61
C GLN A 135 -5.08 -8.20 2.09
N LEU A 136 -5.04 -8.00 0.77
CA LEU A 136 -4.39 -6.82 0.20
C LEU A 136 -5.02 -5.52 0.71
N SER A 137 -6.36 -5.46 0.71
CA SER A 137 -7.11 -4.31 1.21
C SER A 137 -6.86 -4.07 2.71
N ALA A 138 -6.70 -5.12 3.52
CA ALA A 138 -6.37 -5.00 4.94
C ALA A 138 -4.99 -4.37 5.18
N ILE A 139 -3.98 -4.72 4.38
CA ILE A 139 -2.64 -4.12 4.44
C ILE A 139 -2.73 -2.62 4.13
N PHE A 140 -3.42 -2.25 3.04
CA PHE A 140 -3.60 -0.83 2.70
C PHE A 140 -4.45 -0.07 3.70
N ASN A 141 -5.47 -0.68 4.31
CA ASN A 141 -6.24 -0.05 5.39
C ASN A 141 -5.37 0.24 6.62
N TYR A 142 -4.41 -0.63 6.94
CA TYR A 142 -3.44 -0.38 7.99
C TYR A 142 -2.55 0.84 7.63
N ALA A 143 -2.08 0.92 6.39
CA ALA A 143 -1.32 2.09 5.90
C ALA A 143 -2.14 3.38 5.96
N VAL A 144 -3.42 3.35 5.56
CA VAL A 144 -4.32 4.52 5.63
C VAL A 144 -4.53 4.96 7.08
N ARG A 145 -4.70 4.01 8.00
CA ARG A 145 -5.07 4.30 9.39
C ARG A 145 -3.90 4.77 10.25
N PHE A 146 -2.71 4.22 10.05
CA PHE A 146 -1.57 4.43 10.95
C PHE A 146 -0.39 5.17 10.30
N TYR A 147 -0.38 5.28 8.97
CA TYR A 147 0.70 5.92 8.21
C TYR A 147 0.15 6.99 7.25
N ASP A 148 -1.09 7.44 7.45
CA ASP A 148 -1.75 8.50 6.67
C ASP A 148 -1.69 8.31 5.14
N LEU A 149 -1.69 7.06 4.64
CA LEU A 149 -1.80 6.81 3.22
C LEU A 149 -3.11 7.45 2.70
N ARG A 150 -3.00 8.30 1.69
CA ARG A 150 -4.12 9.13 1.18
C ARG A 150 -5.41 8.33 0.90
N SER A 151 -5.27 7.12 0.36
CA SER A 151 -6.42 6.26 0.09
C SER A 151 -5.97 4.83 -0.14
N ASN A 152 -6.84 3.87 0.17
CA ASN A 152 -6.64 2.47 -0.15
C ASN A 152 -6.88 2.22 -1.67
N PRO A 153 -5.83 1.89 -2.46
CA PRO A 153 -5.98 1.60 -3.89
C PRO A 153 -6.76 0.30 -4.15
N ALA A 154 -6.68 -0.69 -3.27
CA ALA A 154 -7.42 -1.94 -3.40
C ALA A 154 -8.93 -1.73 -3.19
N ALA A 155 -9.32 -0.93 -2.20
CA ALA A 155 -10.73 -0.56 -2.01
C ALA A 155 -11.32 0.13 -3.24
N LYS A 156 -10.54 1.02 -3.89
CA LYS A 156 -10.96 1.70 -5.13
C LYS A 156 -11.02 0.78 -6.36
N ALA A 157 -10.16 -0.24 -6.42
CA ALA A 157 -10.13 -1.18 -7.54
C ALA A 157 -11.41 -2.03 -7.63
N GLY A 158 -12.06 -2.28 -6.48
CA GLY A 158 -13.21 -3.18 -6.36
C GLY A 158 -12.78 -4.60 -5.99
N ASN A 159 -13.67 -5.38 -5.37
CA ASN A 159 -13.33 -6.73 -4.91
C ASN A 159 -13.20 -7.73 -6.07
N MET A 160 -12.50 -8.85 -5.83
CA MET A 160 -12.48 -9.99 -6.74
C MET A 160 -13.30 -11.14 -6.19
N GLY A 161 -14.14 -11.74 -7.02
CA GLY A 161 -14.95 -12.88 -6.61
C GLY A 161 -16.09 -12.53 -5.66
N SER A 162 -16.75 -13.58 -5.18
CA SER A 162 -18.00 -13.54 -4.43
C SER A 162 -17.95 -14.56 -3.29
N GLU A 163 -18.75 -14.28 -2.26
CA GLU A 163 -18.89 -15.21 -1.14
C GLU A 163 -19.90 -16.29 -1.53
N VAL A 164 -19.39 -17.50 -1.68
CA VAL A 164 -20.24 -18.68 -1.86
C VAL A 164 -20.46 -19.25 -0.45
N ARG A 165 -21.68 -19.13 0.07
CA ARG A 165 -22.07 -19.87 1.27
C ARG A 165 -22.10 -21.34 0.88
N LYS A 166 -21.10 -22.11 1.31
CA LYS A 166 -21.18 -23.57 1.22
C LYS A 166 -22.27 -24.01 2.19
N GLU A 167 -23.38 -24.49 1.67
CA GLU A 167 -24.38 -25.18 2.48
C GLU A 167 -23.70 -26.39 3.11
N MET A 168 -23.59 -26.39 4.44
CA MET A 168 -23.10 -27.54 5.17
C MET A 168 -24.22 -28.57 5.18
N LEU A 169 -24.04 -29.66 4.43
CA LEU A 169 -24.89 -30.85 4.56
C LEU A 169 -24.62 -31.46 5.93
N PHE A 170 -25.48 -31.16 6.90
CA PHE A 170 -25.48 -31.85 8.18
C PHE A 170 -26.25 -33.16 8.03
N TRP A 171 -25.66 -34.26 8.48
CA TRP A 171 -26.33 -35.56 8.54
C TRP A 171 -27.33 -35.54 9.70
N THR A 172 -28.62 -35.50 9.40
CA THR A 172 -29.67 -35.83 10.38
C THR A 172 -29.78 -37.34 10.48
N LYS A 173 -29.62 -37.87 11.70
CA LYS A 173 -29.80 -39.29 12.03
C LYS A 173 -31.24 -39.58 12.40
#